data_AF-A0A4Y2PJP1-F1
#
_entry.id   AF-A0A4Y2PJP1-F1
#
_cell.length_a   1.000
_cell.length_b   1.000
_cell.length_c   1.000
_cell.angle_alpha   90.00
_cell.angle_beta   90.00
_cell.angle_gamma   90.00
#
_symmetry.space_group_name_H-M   'P 1'
#
loop_
_entity.id
_entity.type
_entity.pdbx_description
1 polymer ?
#
loop_
_entity_poly.entity_id
_entity_poly.type
_entity_poly.pdbx_seq_one_letter_code
_entity_poly.pdbx_strand_id
1 'polypeptide(L)'
;MASEQNGACFTFTWRLENADYCLQKKGEDIESPAFVVDEIHRTKWKLTRGAEDGNFISCYLSRDSDCTGEDTVEIIYELAFIALDGTILTSHNVLKHSFPVGGGYGYSEFEKREDVFMLKRSTFLAGGTLTTRCRIWKNLGDMAENVRCFALTRIGVEKRSFVWNLENFSTFQPEKECTYLIKSMDKNAELMTVNLSLVGGQNCEEIIHFKLTRHDQNVKYCALSLCLVDVRGREVKCHQDEFWFGKFDDSQRFTFMFSRQKLMMKKSMYLPGDILSLHWEWAFSKGIISEEIENVQCGYAVPKQTLLMIKYEKR
;
A
#
# COMPACT_ATOMS: atom_id res chain seq x y z
N MET A 1 -21.99 13.81 -13.69
CA MET A 1 -21.68 15.26 -13.61
C MET A 1 -21.84 15.67 -12.15
N ALA A 2 -20.73 15.72 -11.41
CA ALA A 2 -20.74 16.19 -10.03
C ALA A 2 -20.97 17.70 -10.04
N SER A 3 -22.03 18.17 -9.39
CA SER A 3 -22.16 19.60 -9.11
C SER A 3 -21.10 19.95 -8.08
N GLU A 4 -20.23 20.89 -8.39
CA GLU A 4 -19.38 21.53 -7.40
C GLU A 4 -20.31 22.22 -6.39
N GLN A 5 -20.50 21.59 -5.22
CA GLN A 5 -21.05 22.31 -4.07
C GLN A 5 -20.03 23.37 -3.68
N ASN A 6 -20.35 24.60 -4.03
CA ASN A 6 -19.45 25.76 -3.98
C ASN A 6 -19.42 26.40 -2.57
N GLY A 7 -19.56 25.57 -1.53
CA GLY A 7 -19.60 25.96 -0.12
C GLY A 7 -18.33 25.53 0.60
N ALA A 8 -18.02 26.21 1.71
CA ALA A 8 -16.89 25.87 2.56
C ALA A 8 -17.00 24.43 3.09
N CYS A 9 -15.88 23.72 3.19
CA CYS A 9 -15.84 22.33 3.61
C CYS A 9 -14.64 22.01 4.50
N PHE A 10 -14.75 20.92 5.24
CA PHE A 10 -13.61 20.29 5.90
C PHE A 10 -13.01 19.26 4.96
N THR A 11 -11.75 19.43 4.57
CA THR A 11 -11.00 18.48 3.74
C THR A 11 -9.96 17.77 4.58
N PHE A 12 -10.10 16.46 4.74
CA PHE A 12 -9.10 15.59 5.31
C PHE A 12 -8.31 14.91 4.20
N THR A 13 -6.98 15.06 4.19
CA THR A 13 -6.08 14.42 3.23
C THR A 13 -5.15 13.49 3.97
N TRP A 14 -5.25 12.20 3.71
CA TRP A 14 -4.50 11.15 4.38
C TRP A 14 -3.56 10.44 3.43
N ARG A 15 -2.26 10.52 3.72
CA ARG A 15 -1.19 9.83 2.99
C ARG A 15 -0.79 8.55 3.71
N LEU A 16 -0.65 7.46 2.96
CA LEU A 16 -0.04 6.22 3.43
C LEU A 16 1.25 5.99 2.67
N GLU A 17 2.36 6.23 3.34
CA GLU A 17 3.69 5.97 2.81
C GLU A 17 4.01 4.47 2.86
N ASN A 18 4.77 4.03 1.86
CA ASN A 18 5.11 2.63 1.62
C ASN A 18 3.86 1.74 1.47
N ALA A 19 2.81 2.28 0.83
CA ALA A 19 1.55 1.59 0.59
C ALA A 19 1.71 0.31 -0.25
N ASP A 20 2.76 0.23 -1.07
CA ASP A 20 3.15 -0.99 -1.79
C ASP A 20 3.40 -2.18 -0.85
N TYR A 21 3.83 -1.91 0.38
CA TYR A 21 4.19 -2.91 1.38
C TYR A 21 3.08 -3.10 2.43
N CYS A 22 1.87 -2.72 2.06
CA CYS A 22 0.71 -2.79 2.93
C CYS A 22 0.36 -4.25 3.26
N LEU A 23 0.30 -4.54 4.56
CA LEU A 23 0.11 -5.89 5.12
C LEU A 23 -1.29 -6.46 4.97
N GLN A 24 -2.26 -5.66 4.54
CA GLN A 24 -3.68 -5.97 4.67
C GLN A 24 -4.02 -7.31 3.99
N LYS A 25 -4.42 -8.27 4.82
CA LYS A 25 -5.13 -9.46 4.32
C LYS A 25 -6.54 -9.07 3.89
N LYS A 26 -7.19 -9.99 3.18
CA LYS A 26 -8.63 -9.91 2.95
C LYS A 26 -9.34 -9.75 4.31
N GLY A 27 -10.09 -8.66 4.49
CA GLY A 27 -10.81 -8.31 5.71
C GLY A 27 -9.99 -7.62 6.83
N GLU A 28 -8.75 -7.21 6.57
CA GLU A 28 -8.00 -6.33 7.48
C GLU A 28 -8.01 -4.88 6.97
N ASP A 29 -8.15 -3.96 7.92
CA ASP A 29 -8.32 -2.54 7.68
C ASP A 29 -7.15 -1.73 8.24
N ILE A 30 -6.75 -0.66 7.54
CA ILE A 30 -5.89 0.39 8.08
C ILE A 30 -6.77 1.61 8.34
N GLU A 31 -6.65 2.14 9.55
CA GLU A 31 -7.29 3.37 9.96
C GLU A 31 -6.33 4.56 9.79
N SER A 32 -6.89 5.74 9.53
CA SER A 32 -6.17 6.99 9.62
C SER A 32 -6.03 7.44 11.07
N PRO A 33 -5.10 8.37 11.36
CA PRO A 33 -5.21 9.20 12.54
C PRO A 33 -6.61 9.81 12.63
N ALA A 34 -7.16 9.86 13.84
CA ALA A 34 -8.48 10.46 14.04
C ALA A 34 -8.40 11.98 13.90
N PHE A 35 -9.45 12.58 13.33
CA PHE A 35 -9.57 14.03 13.17
C PHE A 35 -10.92 14.51 13.69
N VAL A 36 -10.97 15.76 14.14
CA VAL A 36 -12.17 16.39 14.71
C VAL A 36 -12.68 17.46 13.75
N VAL A 37 -13.99 17.49 13.54
CA VAL A 37 -14.66 18.54 12.77
C VAL A 37 -15.45 19.42 13.73
N ASP A 38 -14.87 20.54 14.13
CA ASP A 38 -15.44 21.42 15.18
C ASP A 38 -16.84 21.92 14.84
N GLU A 39 -17.05 22.33 13.59
CA GLU A 39 -18.32 22.87 13.11
C GLU A 39 -19.44 21.82 13.00
N ILE A 40 -19.11 20.54 13.13
CA ILE A 40 -20.07 19.43 13.17
C ILE A 40 -20.04 18.84 14.57
N HIS A 41 -20.47 19.63 15.55
CA HIS A 41 -20.58 19.23 16.96
C HIS A 41 -19.29 18.66 17.56
N ARG A 42 -18.11 19.08 17.06
CA ARG A 42 -16.80 18.53 17.45
C ARG A 42 -16.74 17.01 17.34
N THR A 43 -17.42 16.45 16.34
CA THR A 43 -17.41 15.00 16.08
C THR A 43 -16.03 14.55 15.60
N LYS A 44 -15.65 13.35 16.04
CA LYS A 44 -14.37 12.73 15.74
C LYS A 44 -14.55 11.63 14.72
N TRP A 45 -13.65 11.56 13.75
CA TRP A 45 -13.76 10.75 12.56
C TRP A 45 -12.44 10.07 12.21
N LYS A 46 -12.54 8.97 11.47
CA LYS A 46 -11.40 8.26 10.87
C LYS A 46 -11.74 7.84 9.46
N LEU A 47 -10.74 7.78 8.59
CA LEU A 47 -10.84 7.06 7.33
C LEU A 47 -10.29 5.66 7.50
N THR A 48 -10.95 4.71 6.86
CA THR A 48 -10.51 3.32 6.84
C THR A 48 -10.31 2.88 5.40
N ARG A 49 -9.21 2.16 5.15
CA ARG A 49 -8.95 1.45 3.90
C ARG A 49 -8.82 -0.03 4.20
N GLY A 50 -9.54 -0.86 3.46
CA GLY A 50 -9.56 -2.29 3.68
C GLY A 50 -9.42 -3.10 2.39
N ALA A 51 -9.47 -4.41 2.56
CA ALA A 51 -9.55 -5.38 1.48
C ALA A 51 -10.71 -6.36 1.73
N GLU A 52 -11.92 -5.84 1.95
CA GLU A 52 -13.11 -6.68 2.20
C GLU A 52 -13.39 -7.63 1.03
N ASP A 53 -13.47 -7.08 -0.18
CA ASP A 53 -13.39 -7.85 -1.41
C ASP A 53 -11.91 -7.93 -1.82
N GLY A 54 -11.36 -9.15 -1.91
CA GLY A 54 -9.92 -9.36 -2.08
C GLY A 54 -9.32 -8.75 -3.36
N ASN A 55 -10.18 -8.31 -4.30
CA ASN A 55 -9.79 -7.66 -5.55
C ASN A 55 -9.85 -6.13 -5.51
N PHE A 56 -10.51 -5.54 -4.52
CA PHE A 56 -10.72 -4.10 -4.40
C PHE A 56 -10.10 -3.56 -3.12
N ILE A 57 -9.75 -2.28 -3.16
CA ILE A 57 -9.49 -1.49 -1.97
C ILE A 57 -10.84 -0.91 -1.56
N SER A 58 -11.26 -1.15 -0.33
CA SER A 58 -12.43 -0.49 0.24
C SER A 58 -12.03 0.84 0.86
N CYS A 59 -12.96 1.79 0.94
CA CYS A 59 -12.74 3.06 1.61
C CYS A 59 -14.00 3.52 2.35
N TYR A 60 -13.86 3.76 3.65
CA TYR A 60 -14.95 4.14 4.54
C TYR A 60 -14.59 5.37 5.36
N LEU A 61 -15.61 6.16 5.67
CA LEU A 61 -15.56 7.18 6.71
C LEU A 61 -16.31 6.63 7.92
N SER A 62 -15.69 6.70 9.10
CA SER A 62 -16.26 6.21 10.35
C SER A 62 -16.27 7.29 11.41
N ARG A 63 -17.37 7.38 12.15
CA ARG A 63 -17.48 8.22 13.33
C ARG A 63 -16.94 7.46 14.54
N ASP A 64 -16.03 8.07 15.28
CA ASP A 64 -15.40 7.46 16.45
C ASP A 64 -16.45 7.15 17.55
N SER A 65 -16.27 6.03 18.26
CA SER A 65 -17.14 5.64 19.38
C SER A 65 -17.00 6.56 20.59
N ASP A 66 -15.85 7.22 20.72
CA ASP A 66 -15.53 8.09 21.85
C ASP A 66 -16.15 9.51 21.71
N CYS A 67 -17.05 9.70 20.75
CA CYS A 67 -17.74 10.97 20.57
C CYS A 67 -18.79 11.20 21.66
N THR A 68 -18.75 12.37 22.29
CA THR A 68 -19.87 12.90 23.08
C THR A 68 -20.84 13.66 22.16
N GLY A 69 -22.13 13.71 22.50
CA GLY A 69 -23.14 14.45 21.74
C GLY A 69 -24.25 13.58 21.18
N GLU A 70 -24.84 13.98 20.05
CA GLU A 70 -25.99 13.30 19.44
C GLU A 70 -25.66 11.88 18.97
N ASP A 71 -26.61 10.97 19.17
CA ASP A 71 -26.51 9.55 18.79
C ASP A 71 -26.20 9.37 17.30
N THR A 72 -26.69 10.27 16.46
CA THR A 72 -26.50 10.27 15.00
C THR A 72 -26.19 11.68 14.50
N VAL A 73 -25.31 11.80 13.50
CA VAL A 73 -24.99 13.07 12.87
C VAL A 73 -25.08 12.93 11.36
N GLU A 74 -25.89 13.78 10.72
CA GLU A 74 -26.10 13.78 9.28
C GLU A 74 -25.14 14.76 8.60
N ILE A 75 -24.32 14.24 7.67
CA ILE A 75 -23.35 15.02 6.90
C ILE A 75 -23.49 14.75 5.41
N ILE A 76 -22.93 15.67 4.63
CA ILE A 76 -22.67 15.45 3.22
C ILE A 76 -21.17 15.21 3.08
N TYR A 77 -20.73 14.20 2.33
CA TYR A 77 -19.31 13.89 2.19
C TYR A 77 -18.93 13.30 0.83
N GLU A 78 -17.64 13.40 0.49
CA GLU A 78 -17.01 12.86 -0.72
C GLU A 78 -15.75 12.10 -0.31
N LEU A 79 -15.55 10.91 -0.89
CA LEU A 79 -14.30 10.14 -0.79
C LEU A 79 -13.62 10.07 -2.16
N ALA A 80 -12.31 10.30 -2.18
CA ALA A 80 -11.49 10.25 -3.39
C ALA A 80 -10.09 9.66 -3.14
N PHE A 81 -9.55 8.95 -4.12
CA PHE A 81 -8.10 8.77 -4.28
C PHE A 81 -7.56 9.87 -5.17
N ILE A 82 -6.46 10.48 -4.74
CA ILE A 82 -5.84 11.61 -5.43
C ILE A 82 -4.37 11.34 -5.69
N ALA A 83 -3.85 11.90 -6.78
CA ALA A 83 -2.42 11.94 -7.06
C ALA A 83 -1.71 12.94 -6.15
N LEU A 84 -0.37 12.93 -6.16
CA LEU A 84 0.46 13.81 -5.35
C LEU A 84 0.22 15.31 -5.62
N ASP A 85 -0.16 15.66 -6.84
CA ASP A 85 -0.49 17.02 -7.26
C ASP A 85 -1.93 17.44 -6.92
N GLY A 86 -2.72 16.55 -6.30
CA GLY A 86 -4.11 16.77 -5.94
C GLY A 86 -5.12 16.38 -7.04
N THR A 87 -4.67 15.90 -8.20
CA THR A 87 -5.55 15.41 -9.27
C THR A 87 -6.40 14.26 -8.76
N ILE A 88 -7.70 14.29 -9.04
CA ILE A 88 -8.62 13.21 -8.69
C ILE A 88 -8.34 12.02 -9.61
N LEU A 89 -7.96 10.89 -9.03
CA LEU A 89 -7.76 9.62 -9.75
C LEU A 89 -9.04 8.81 -9.77
N THR A 90 -9.68 8.71 -8.59
CA THR A 90 -10.93 8.01 -8.37
C THR A 90 -11.75 8.79 -7.37
N SER A 91 -13.03 8.99 -7.64
CA SER A 91 -13.95 9.62 -6.70
C SER A 91 -15.32 8.98 -6.85
N HIS A 92 -15.99 8.79 -5.73
CA HIS A 92 -17.40 8.43 -5.75
C HIS A 92 -18.27 9.68 -5.54
N ASN A 93 -19.55 9.57 -5.87
CA ASN A 93 -20.48 10.70 -5.79
C ASN A 93 -20.56 11.26 -4.36
N VAL A 94 -20.81 12.56 -4.26
CA VAL A 94 -21.13 13.22 -2.99
C VAL A 94 -22.35 12.56 -2.37
N LEU A 95 -22.20 12.02 -1.16
CA LEU A 95 -23.23 11.30 -0.43
C LEU A 95 -23.74 12.12 0.73
N LYS A 96 -25.05 12.03 0.98
CA LYS A 96 -25.67 12.45 2.23
C LYS A 96 -25.93 11.21 3.07
N HIS A 97 -25.42 11.17 4.30
CA HIS A 97 -25.57 10.01 5.18
C HIS A 97 -25.63 10.41 6.65
N SER A 98 -26.37 9.65 7.45
CA SER A 98 -26.47 9.82 8.90
C SER A 98 -25.60 8.78 9.60
N PHE A 99 -24.60 9.24 10.34
CA PHE A 99 -23.63 8.38 11.01
C PHE A 99 -23.97 8.22 12.50
N PRO A 100 -24.30 7.00 12.94
CA PRO A 100 -24.38 6.72 14.36
C PRO A 100 -22.98 6.75 15.00
N VAL A 101 -22.90 6.96 16.31
CA VAL A 101 -21.64 6.83 17.07
C VAL A 101 -21.05 5.43 16.85
N GLY A 102 -19.77 5.36 16.48
CA GLY A 102 -19.07 4.11 16.12
C GLY A 102 -19.44 3.53 14.74
N GLY A 103 -20.34 4.16 13.99
CA GLY A 103 -20.76 3.70 12.67
C GLY A 103 -19.87 4.21 11.54
N GLY A 104 -19.83 3.46 10.44
CA GLY A 104 -19.11 3.84 9.21
C GLY A 104 -19.92 3.59 7.95
N TYR A 105 -19.64 4.37 6.91
CA TYR A 105 -20.27 4.26 5.60
C TYR A 105 -19.31 4.68 4.48
N GLY A 106 -19.41 4.03 3.34
CA GLY A 106 -18.43 4.12 2.27
C GLY A 106 -18.62 3.03 1.22
N TYR A 107 -17.52 2.59 0.62
CA TYR A 107 -17.54 1.70 -0.53
C TYR A 107 -16.61 0.51 -0.33
N SER A 108 -17.16 -0.70 -0.40
CA SER A 108 -16.41 -1.95 -0.40
C SER A 108 -15.54 -2.11 -1.66
N GLU A 109 -16.05 -1.63 -2.78
CA GLU A 109 -15.40 -1.65 -4.10
C GLU A 109 -15.00 -0.23 -4.53
N PHE A 110 -14.08 0.42 -3.78
CA PHE A 110 -13.71 1.79 -4.07
C PHE A 110 -12.83 1.90 -5.32
N GLU A 111 -11.77 1.08 -5.39
CA GLU A 111 -10.87 1.00 -6.54
C GLU A 111 -10.25 -0.40 -6.65
N LYS A 112 -9.94 -0.88 -7.87
CA LYS A 112 -9.31 -2.18 -8.08
C LYS A 112 -7.88 -2.18 -7.57
N ARG A 113 -7.50 -3.23 -6.83
CA ARG A 113 -6.12 -3.43 -6.37
C ARG A 113 -5.15 -3.56 -7.54
N GLU A 114 -5.55 -4.26 -8.60
CA GLU A 114 -4.75 -4.41 -9.82
C GLU A 114 -4.44 -3.05 -10.47
N ASP A 115 -5.42 -2.14 -10.52
CA ASP A 115 -5.20 -0.79 -11.03
C ASP A 115 -4.20 -0.02 -10.15
N VAL A 116 -4.38 -0.05 -8.83
CA VAL A 116 -3.54 0.71 -7.88
C VAL A 116 -2.11 0.18 -7.80
N PHE A 117 -1.91 -1.13 -7.70
CA PHE A 117 -0.61 -1.74 -7.40
C PHE A 117 0.15 -2.21 -8.65
N MET A 118 -0.53 -2.41 -9.79
CA MET A 118 0.06 -2.97 -11.02
C MET A 118 -0.09 -2.04 -12.22
N LEU A 119 -1.30 -1.82 -12.74
CA LEU A 119 -1.52 -1.21 -14.06
C LEU A 119 -1.26 0.31 -14.06
N LYS A 120 -1.70 1.00 -13.01
CA LYS A 120 -1.63 2.47 -12.86
C LYS A 120 -0.81 2.85 -11.63
N ARG A 121 0.15 1.99 -11.27
CA ARG A 121 0.97 2.13 -10.08
C ARG A 121 1.66 3.49 -9.96
N SER A 122 2.24 3.99 -11.05
CA SER A 122 2.96 5.27 -11.05
C SER A 122 2.08 6.48 -10.77
N THR A 123 0.77 6.40 -11.06
CA THR A 123 -0.18 7.48 -10.79
C THR A 123 -0.77 7.39 -9.39
N PHE A 124 -1.17 6.19 -8.94
CA PHE A 124 -1.77 6.00 -7.62
C PHE A 124 -0.76 6.01 -6.47
N LEU A 125 0.44 5.50 -6.72
CA LEU A 125 1.49 5.26 -5.72
C LEU A 125 2.77 6.03 -6.08
N ALA A 126 2.62 7.29 -6.49
CA ALA A 126 3.77 8.16 -6.73
C ALA A 126 4.63 8.23 -5.46
N GLY A 127 5.91 7.85 -5.57
CA GLY A 127 6.81 7.74 -4.42
C GLY A 127 6.41 6.66 -3.41
N GLY A 128 5.64 5.65 -3.82
CA GLY A 128 5.13 4.58 -2.94
C GLY A 128 4.03 5.03 -1.98
N THR A 129 3.37 6.18 -2.24
CA THR A 129 2.39 6.78 -1.34
C THR A 129 0.98 6.75 -1.93
N LEU A 130 0.02 6.17 -1.19
CA LEU A 130 -1.40 6.23 -1.53
C LEU A 130 -2.09 7.36 -0.77
N THR A 131 -2.73 8.28 -1.50
CA THR A 131 -3.40 9.45 -0.89
C THR A 131 -4.91 9.37 -1.01
N THR A 132 -5.58 9.40 0.13
CA THR A 132 -7.04 9.47 0.23
C THR A 132 -7.46 10.87 0.66
N ARG A 133 -8.47 11.43 -0.01
CA ARG A 133 -9.12 12.67 0.38
C ARG A 133 -10.56 12.39 0.81
N CYS A 134 -10.93 12.93 1.94
CA CYS A 134 -12.32 13.06 2.36
C CYS A 134 -12.69 14.53 2.44
N ARG A 135 -13.84 14.90 1.87
CA ARG A 135 -14.44 16.21 2.09
C ARG A 135 -15.75 16.04 2.82
N ILE A 136 -16.00 16.91 3.79
CA ILE A 136 -17.20 16.90 4.62
C ILE A 136 -17.82 18.29 4.58
N TRP A 137 -19.13 18.33 4.38
CA TRP A 137 -19.98 19.50 4.46
C TRP A 137 -21.08 19.26 5.49
N LYS A 138 -21.60 20.35 6.07
CA LYS A 138 -22.82 20.29 6.86
C LYS A 138 -23.99 19.91 5.96
N ASN A 139 -24.92 19.15 6.52
CA ASN A 139 -26.19 18.90 5.86
C ASN A 139 -27.11 20.12 5.91
N LEU A 140 -27.07 20.89 7.01
CA LEU A 140 -27.86 22.11 7.20
C LEU A 140 -26.93 23.31 7.45
N GLY A 141 -27.12 24.34 6.64
CA GLY A 141 -26.28 25.53 6.64
C GLY A 141 -24.90 25.29 6.02
N ASP A 142 -24.10 26.35 5.97
CA ASP A 142 -22.73 26.30 5.44
C ASP A 142 -21.71 26.17 6.57
N MET A 143 -20.53 25.62 6.24
CA MET A 143 -19.37 25.79 7.10
C MET A 143 -18.90 27.26 7.06
N ALA A 144 -18.35 27.75 8.17
CA ALA A 144 -17.85 29.11 8.26
C ALA A 144 -16.55 29.29 7.47
N GLU A 145 -15.70 28.26 7.42
CA GLU A 145 -14.42 28.31 6.73
C GLU A 145 -14.02 26.98 6.06
N ASN A 146 -13.10 27.07 5.10
CA ASN A 146 -12.48 25.88 4.54
C ASN A 146 -11.35 25.43 5.46
N VAL A 147 -11.44 24.21 5.96
CA VAL A 147 -10.40 23.60 6.78
C VAL A 147 -9.73 22.50 5.99
N ARG A 148 -8.39 22.48 5.97
CA ARG A 148 -7.59 21.41 5.36
C ARG A 148 -6.74 20.75 6.42
N CYS A 149 -7.00 19.48 6.69
CA CYS A 149 -6.26 18.66 7.64
C CYS A 149 -5.45 17.62 6.86
N PHE A 150 -4.15 17.54 7.13
CA PHE A 150 -3.21 16.62 6.49
C PHE A 150 -2.72 15.60 7.50
N ALA A 151 -2.84 14.33 7.16
CA ALA A 151 -2.45 13.21 7.98
C ALA A 151 -1.51 12.27 7.24
N LEU A 152 -0.61 11.64 7.98
CA LEU A 152 0.36 10.70 7.47
C LEU A 152 0.39 9.43 8.33
N THR A 153 0.30 8.29 7.67
CA THR A 153 0.60 6.97 8.22
C THR A 153 1.80 6.40 7.45
N ARG A 154 2.79 5.85 8.15
CA ARG A 154 3.96 5.22 7.51
C ARG A 154 4.01 3.75 7.83
N ILE A 155 4.09 2.92 6.78
CA ILE A 155 4.45 1.51 6.91
C ILE A 155 5.97 1.41 6.98
N GLY A 156 6.49 0.76 8.02
CA GLY A 156 7.91 0.48 8.14
C GLY A 156 8.32 -0.62 7.17
N VAL A 157 9.42 -0.42 6.45
CA VAL A 157 9.93 -1.41 5.49
C VAL A 157 11.41 -1.65 5.75
N GLU A 158 11.78 -2.91 5.93
CA GLU A 158 13.17 -3.34 5.96
C GLU A 158 13.57 -3.85 4.58
N LYS A 159 14.40 -3.08 3.88
CA LYS A 159 14.95 -3.50 2.59
C LYS A 159 16.31 -4.15 2.79
N ARG A 160 16.58 -5.20 2.01
CA ARG A 160 17.85 -5.91 2.02
C ARG A 160 18.29 -6.22 0.60
N SER A 161 19.59 -6.17 0.39
CA SER A 161 20.23 -6.57 -0.85
C SER A 161 21.45 -7.41 -0.50
N PHE A 162 21.59 -8.56 -1.15
CA PHE A 162 22.76 -9.42 -0.99
C PHE A 162 22.98 -10.27 -2.23
N VAL A 163 24.23 -10.68 -2.46
CA VAL A 163 24.58 -11.65 -3.50
C VAL A 163 24.81 -13.01 -2.84
N TRP A 164 24.10 -14.03 -3.31
CA TRP A 164 24.32 -15.41 -2.93
C TRP A 164 25.06 -16.14 -4.07
N ASN A 165 26.29 -16.56 -3.76
CA ASN A 165 27.13 -17.33 -4.67
C ASN A 165 27.01 -18.83 -4.37
N LEU A 166 26.62 -19.59 -5.39
CA LEU A 166 26.52 -21.05 -5.33
C LEU A 166 27.68 -21.64 -6.12
N GLU A 167 28.71 -22.09 -5.40
CA GLU A 167 29.90 -22.70 -5.99
C GLU A 167 29.61 -24.12 -6.50
N ASN A 168 30.42 -24.56 -7.48
CA ASN A 168 30.34 -25.89 -8.08
C ASN A 168 28.94 -26.22 -8.66
N PHE A 169 28.23 -25.19 -9.15
CA PHE A 169 26.83 -25.31 -9.58
C PHE A 169 26.64 -26.34 -10.69
N SER A 170 27.63 -26.52 -11.58
CA SER A 170 27.52 -27.51 -12.65
C SER A 170 27.48 -28.95 -12.16
N THR A 171 27.89 -29.22 -10.92
CA THR A 171 27.90 -30.56 -10.29
C THR A 171 26.88 -30.70 -9.16
N PHE A 172 26.07 -29.66 -8.91
CA PHE A 172 25.03 -29.65 -7.89
C PHE A 172 24.03 -30.80 -8.12
N GLN A 173 23.73 -31.56 -7.06
CA GLN A 173 22.92 -32.77 -7.14
C GLN A 173 21.45 -32.45 -6.84
N PRO A 174 20.47 -33.03 -7.55
CA PRO A 174 19.05 -32.77 -7.31
C PRO A 174 18.57 -33.08 -5.89
N GLU A 175 19.17 -34.06 -5.22
CA GLU A 175 18.80 -34.48 -3.87
C GLU A 175 19.35 -33.57 -2.78
N LYS A 176 20.23 -32.61 -3.13
CA LYS A 176 20.81 -31.67 -2.18
C LYS A 176 20.04 -30.36 -2.20
N GLU A 177 19.76 -29.83 -1.01
CA GLU A 177 19.29 -28.47 -0.83
C GLU A 177 20.44 -27.57 -0.41
N CYS A 178 20.49 -26.36 -0.95
CA CYS A 178 21.38 -25.30 -0.46
C CYS A 178 20.53 -24.27 0.27
N THR A 179 20.92 -23.90 1.49
CA THR A 179 20.13 -23.00 2.34
C THR A 179 20.86 -21.69 2.57
N TYR A 180 20.15 -20.58 2.39
CA TYR A 180 20.56 -19.25 2.83
C TYR A 180 19.67 -18.79 3.99
N LEU A 181 20.28 -18.30 5.06
CA LEU A 181 19.58 -17.82 6.25
C LEU A 181 19.53 -16.29 6.27
N ILE A 182 18.33 -15.73 6.29
CA ILE A 182 18.07 -14.30 6.42
C ILE A 182 17.82 -13.99 7.90
N LYS A 183 18.70 -13.18 8.51
CA LYS A 183 18.62 -12.79 9.94
C LYS A 183 18.32 -11.32 10.12
N SER A 184 17.42 -10.95 11.02
CA SER A 184 17.13 -9.59 11.49
C SER A 184 18.41 -8.85 11.91
N MET A 185 18.55 -7.59 11.48
CA MET A 185 19.71 -6.76 11.83
C MET A 185 19.70 -6.37 13.32
N ASP A 186 18.50 -6.11 13.85
CA ASP A 186 18.35 -5.52 15.19
C ASP A 186 18.52 -6.55 16.31
N LYS A 187 18.15 -7.81 16.05
CA LYS A 187 18.10 -8.88 17.06
C LYS A 187 18.96 -10.09 16.72
N ASN A 188 19.64 -10.09 15.56
CA ASN A 188 20.26 -11.28 14.96
C ASN A 188 19.32 -12.50 14.88
N ALA A 189 18.01 -12.24 14.96
CA ALA A 189 16.97 -13.26 14.98
C ALA A 189 16.73 -13.79 13.57
N GLU A 190 16.43 -15.07 13.44
CA GLU A 190 16.18 -15.69 12.14
C GLU A 190 14.82 -15.22 11.60
N LEU A 191 14.80 -14.54 10.45
CA LEU A 191 13.57 -14.08 9.82
C LEU A 191 13.01 -15.17 8.90
N MET A 192 13.87 -15.69 8.02
CA MET A 192 13.48 -16.59 6.94
C MET A 192 14.67 -17.39 6.46
N THR A 193 14.42 -18.60 5.96
CA THR A 193 15.39 -19.37 5.17
C THR A 193 14.93 -19.48 3.73
N VAL A 194 15.89 -19.42 2.81
CA VAL A 194 15.71 -19.67 1.38
C VAL A 194 16.42 -20.97 1.07
N ASN A 195 15.71 -21.96 0.55
CA ASN A 195 16.29 -23.24 0.16
C ASN A 195 16.22 -23.35 -1.36
N LEU A 196 17.36 -23.58 -1.99
CA LEU A 196 17.47 -23.90 -3.40
C LEU A 196 17.57 -25.41 -3.58
N SER A 197 16.79 -25.95 -4.50
CA SER A 197 16.88 -27.34 -4.95
C SER A 197 16.70 -27.46 -6.46
N LEU A 198 17.16 -28.56 -7.04
CA LEU A 198 16.85 -28.90 -8.43
C LEU A 198 15.75 -29.96 -8.43
N VAL A 199 14.74 -29.75 -9.27
CA VAL A 199 13.65 -30.70 -9.47
C VAL A 199 13.64 -31.14 -10.94
N GLY A 200 13.46 -32.44 -11.18
CA GLY A 200 13.44 -33.02 -12.53
C GLY A 200 14.69 -33.85 -12.85
N GLY A 201 15.07 -33.92 -14.14
CA GLY A 201 16.36 -34.48 -14.58
C GLY A 201 16.31 -35.86 -15.24
N GLN A 202 15.36 -36.74 -14.88
CA GLN A 202 15.30 -38.09 -15.48
C GLN A 202 14.67 -38.12 -16.89
N ASN A 203 13.63 -37.32 -17.14
CA ASN A 203 12.91 -37.23 -18.42
C ASN A 203 12.57 -35.80 -18.85
N CYS A 204 13.04 -34.80 -18.10
CA CYS A 204 12.71 -33.39 -18.29
C CYS A 204 13.90 -32.49 -17.89
N GLU A 205 13.87 -31.26 -18.37
CA GLU A 205 14.84 -30.22 -18.03
C GLU A 205 14.90 -30.01 -16.50
N GLU A 206 16.09 -29.78 -15.93
CA GLU A 206 16.24 -29.59 -14.49
C GLU A 206 15.88 -28.16 -14.13
N ILE A 207 14.87 -28.03 -13.26
CA ILE A 207 14.29 -26.75 -12.87
C ILE A 207 14.81 -26.37 -11.49
N ILE A 208 15.32 -25.14 -11.37
CA ILE A 208 15.78 -24.58 -10.11
C ILE A 208 14.56 -24.05 -9.34
N HIS A 209 14.32 -24.62 -8.17
CA HIS A 209 13.24 -24.23 -7.28
C HIS A 209 13.77 -23.53 -6.04
N PHE A 210 13.02 -22.54 -5.58
CA PHE A 210 13.26 -21.89 -4.29
C PHE A 210 12.10 -22.15 -3.35
N LYS A 211 12.42 -22.53 -2.12
CA LYS A 211 11.49 -22.62 -1.00
C LYS A 211 11.86 -21.61 0.07
N LEU A 212 10.98 -20.66 0.30
CA LEU A 212 11.02 -19.71 1.39
C LEU A 212 10.37 -20.34 2.61
N THR A 213 11.03 -20.30 3.77
CA THR A 213 10.45 -20.73 5.05
C THR A 213 10.59 -19.63 6.08
N ARG A 214 9.46 -19.11 6.54
CA ARG A 214 9.38 -18.05 7.54
C ARG A 214 9.65 -18.61 8.94
N HIS A 215 10.46 -17.89 9.72
CA HIS A 215 10.75 -18.20 11.13
C HIS A 215 10.18 -17.13 12.06
N ASP A 216 10.21 -15.85 11.66
CA ASP A 216 9.62 -14.77 12.44
C ASP A 216 8.14 -14.59 12.09
N GLN A 217 7.27 -14.86 13.07
CA GLN A 217 5.82 -14.74 12.88
C GLN A 217 5.36 -13.29 12.65
N ASN A 218 6.19 -12.30 12.95
CA ASN A 218 5.90 -10.88 12.68
C ASN A 218 6.08 -10.54 11.19
N VAL A 219 6.83 -11.34 10.43
CA VAL A 219 6.88 -11.20 8.98
C VAL A 219 5.55 -11.71 8.41
N LYS A 220 4.70 -10.77 7.97
CA LYS A 220 3.40 -11.08 7.34
C LYS A 220 3.44 -10.94 5.83
N TYR A 221 4.34 -10.11 5.32
CA TYR A 221 4.50 -9.81 3.90
C TYR A 221 5.97 -9.61 3.57
N CYS A 222 6.40 -10.11 2.41
CA CYS A 222 7.64 -9.68 1.79
C CYS A 222 7.51 -9.56 0.27
N ALA A 223 8.23 -8.58 -0.29
CA ALA A 223 8.46 -8.49 -1.71
C ALA A 223 9.88 -8.97 -2.02
N LEU A 224 10.02 -9.69 -3.13
CA LEU A 224 11.26 -10.27 -3.62
C LEU A 224 11.53 -9.79 -5.06
N SER A 225 12.77 -9.39 -5.32
CA SER A 225 13.33 -9.29 -6.66
C SER A 225 14.62 -10.13 -6.71
N LEU A 226 14.73 -10.97 -7.73
CA LEU A 226 15.85 -11.87 -7.92
C LEU A 226 16.47 -11.64 -9.30
N CYS A 227 17.76 -11.37 -9.31
CA CYS A 227 18.56 -11.15 -10.50
C CYS A 227 19.69 -12.18 -10.61
N LEU A 228 19.94 -12.66 -11.82
CA LEU A 228 21.16 -13.38 -12.16
C LEU A 228 22.28 -12.36 -12.43
N VAL A 229 23.45 -12.58 -11.86
CA VAL A 229 24.62 -11.72 -12.08
C VAL A 229 25.52 -12.36 -13.14
N ASP A 230 25.80 -11.64 -14.22
CA ASP A 230 26.68 -12.11 -15.29
C ASP A 230 28.18 -11.90 -14.95
N VAL A 231 29.07 -12.46 -15.79
CA VAL A 231 30.53 -12.33 -15.65
C VAL A 231 31.06 -10.90 -15.61
N ARG A 232 30.27 -9.91 -16.06
CA ARG A 232 30.61 -8.47 -16.01
C ARG A 232 29.98 -7.77 -14.81
N GLY A 233 29.30 -8.49 -13.91
CA GLY A 233 28.56 -7.94 -12.78
C GLY A 233 27.23 -7.32 -13.17
N ARG A 234 26.71 -7.55 -14.38
CA ARG A 234 25.42 -7.01 -14.80
C ARG A 234 24.29 -7.91 -14.34
N GLU A 235 23.20 -7.29 -13.93
CA GLU A 235 22.02 -7.99 -13.45
C GLU A 235 21.02 -8.27 -14.56
N VAL A 236 20.58 -9.53 -14.64
CA VAL A 236 19.49 -9.99 -15.49
C VAL A 236 18.33 -10.35 -14.57
N LYS A 237 17.23 -9.59 -14.64
CA LYS A 237 16.06 -9.85 -13.81
C LYS A 237 15.46 -11.22 -14.13
N CYS A 238 15.32 -12.06 -13.12
CA CYS A 238 14.85 -13.44 -13.26
C CYS A 238 13.49 -13.66 -12.63
N HIS A 239 13.20 -13.00 -11.52
CA HIS A 239 11.96 -13.17 -10.80
C HIS A 239 11.62 -11.91 -10.00
N GLN A 240 10.35 -11.60 -9.89
CA GLN A 240 9.83 -10.59 -8.98
C GLN A 240 8.47 -11.09 -8.51
N ASP A 241 8.27 -11.15 -7.21
CA ASP A 241 7.04 -11.67 -6.62
C ASP A 241 6.81 -11.11 -5.22
N GLU A 242 5.58 -11.25 -4.73
CA GLU A 242 5.13 -10.76 -3.45
C GLU A 242 4.46 -11.89 -2.67
N PHE A 243 4.87 -12.09 -1.43
CA PHE A 243 4.46 -13.22 -0.61
C PHE A 243 3.75 -12.76 0.66
N TRP A 244 2.54 -13.30 0.89
CA TRP A 244 1.80 -13.14 2.14
C TRP A 244 1.89 -14.42 2.96
N PHE A 245 2.29 -14.29 4.22
CA PHE A 245 2.37 -15.41 5.15
C PHE A 245 1.12 -15.50 6.02
N GLY A 246 0.46 -16.65 5.93
CA GLY A 246 -0.69 -17.00 6.75
C GLY A 246 -0.33 -17.13 8.23
N LYS A 247 -1.34 -17.28 9.09
CA LYS A 247 -1.08 -17.65 10.50
C LYS A 247 -0.46 -19.04 10.61
N PHE A 248 -0.80 -19.93 9.68
CA PHE A 248 -0.38 -21.33 9.64
C PHE A 248 0.40 -21.67 8.36
N ASP A 249 0.67 -20.70 7.50
CA ASP A 249 1.41 -20.89 6.26
C ASP A 249 2.76 -20.21 6.36
N ASP A 250 3.78 -21.02 6.62
CA ASP A 250 5.15 -20.58 6.82
C ASP A 250 6.02 -20.77 5.58
N SER A 251 5.51 -21.33 4.48
CA SER A 251 6.36 -21.64 3.34
C SER A 251 5.78 -21.27 1.99
N GLN A 252 6.58 -20.55 1.20
CA GLN A 252 6.25 -20.19 -0.17
C GLN A 252 7.27 -20.80 -1.12
N ARG A 253 6.85 -21.08 -2.36
CA ARG A 253 7.72 -21.67 -3.38
C ARG A 253 7.57 -20.94 -4.70
N PHE A 254 8.68 -20.80 -5.41
CA PHE A 254 8.68 -20.29 -6.77
C PHE A 254 9.77 -20.95 -7.60
N THR A 255 9.60 -20.86 -8.92
CA THR A 255 10.52 -21.42 -9.91
C THR A 255 11.42 -20.32 -10.47
N PHE A 256 12.71 -20.61 -10.61
CA PHE A 256 13.63 -19.70 -11.28
C PHE A 256 13.39 -19.67 -12.79
N MET A 257 13.52 -18.50 -13.41
CA MET A 257 13.29 -18.32 -14.85
C MET A 257 14.22 -19.19 -15.73
N PHE A 258 15.45 -19.43 -15.29
CA PHE A 258 16.39 -20.26 -16.03
C PHE A 258 16.41 -21.69 -15.48
N SER A 259 16.38 -22.66 -16.38
CA SER A 259 16.73 -24.04 -16.06
C SER A 259 18.25 -24.18 -15.90
N ARG A 260 18.68 -25.30 -15.32
CA ARG A 260 20.11 -25.61 -15.26
C ARG A 260 20.71 -25.73 -16.67
N GLN A 261 20.05 -26.41 -17.59
CA GLN A 261 20.56 -26.58 -18.96
C GLN A 261 20.77 -25.23 -19.66
N LYS A 262 19.84 -24.27 -19.52
CA LYS A 262 19.99 -22.91 -20.10
C LYS A 262 21.17 -22.16 -19.51
N LEU A 263 21.42 -22.27 -18.20
CA LEU A 263 22.59 -21.68 -17.56
C LEU A 263 23.89 -22.34 -18.06
N MET A 264 23.89 -23.67 -18.20
CA MET A 264 25.03 -24.44 -18.70
C MET A 264 25.36 -24.14 -20.17
N MET A 265 24.36 -23.90 -21.03
CA MET A 265 24.59 -23.46 -22.42
C MET A 265 25.31 -22.12 -22.50
N LYS A 266 25.13 -21.26 -21.49
CA LYS A 266 25.77 -19.93 -21.38
C LYS A 266 26.78 -19.88 -20.23
N LYS A 267 27.48 -21.00 -19.98
CA LYS A 267 28.38 -21.16 -18.83
C LYS A 267 29.42 -20.04 -18.70
N SER A 268 30.06 -19.64 -19.80
CA SER A 268 31.07 -18.57 -19.81
C SER A 268 30.52 -17.20 -19.41
N MET A 269 29.21 -16.99 -19.57
CA MET A 269 28.54 -15.73 -19.25
C MET A 269 27.92 -15.73 -17.85
N TYR A 270 27.29 -16.83 -17.43
CA TYR A 270 26.48 -16.88 -16.22
C TYR A 270 27.04 -17.73 -15.08
N LEU A 271 28.07 -18.53 -15.35
CA LEU A 271 28.71 -19.42 -14.38
C LEU A 271 30.25 -19.27 -14.40
N PRO A 272 30.81 -18.05 -14.33
CA PRO A 272 32.25 -17.86 -14.28
C PRO A 272 32.82 -18.57 -13.05
N GLY A 273 33.87 -19.38 -13.24
CA GLY A 273 34.43 -20.19 -12.15
C GLY A 273 33.49 -21.28 -11.61
N ASP A 274 32.45 -21.64 -12.37
CA ASP A 274 31.38 -22.56 -11.93
C ASP A 274 30.52 -22.06 -10.77
N ILE A 275 30.41 -20.74 -10.64
CA ILE A 275 29.65 -20.07 -9.58
C ILE A 275 28.36 -19.49 -10.17
N LEU A 276 27.20 -19.89 -9.64
CA LEU A 276 25.94 -19.21 -9.90
C LEU A 276 25.77 -18.06 -8.91
N SER A 277 25.88 -16.83 -9.40
CA SER A 277 25.72 -15.62 -8.59
C SER A 277 24.32 -15.05 -8.74
N LEU A 278 23.59 -14.99 -7.62
CA LEU A 278 22.23 -14.49 -7.56
C LEU A 278 22.18 -13.25 -6.68
N HIS A 279 21.77 -12.11 -7.23
CA HIS A 279 21.48 -10.91 -6.47
C HIS A 279 20.02 -10.95 -5.99
N TRP A 280 19.85 -10.89 -4.68
CA TRP A 280 18.57 -10.91 -4.00
C TRP A 280 18.26 -9.54 -3.42
N GLU A 281 17.10 -9.00 -3.76
CA GLU A 281 16.54 -7.82 -3.12
C GLU A 281 15.24 -8.21 -2.41
N TRP A 282 15.19 -7.92 -1.11
CA TRP A 282 14.05 -8.19 -0.25
C TRP A 282 13.50 -6.91 0.32
N ALA A 283 12.20 -6.88 0.56
CA ALA A 283 11.56 -5.88 1.38
C ALA A 283 10.56 -6.54 2.31
N PHE A 284 10.79 -6.42 3.62
CA PHE A 284 9.90 -6.92 4.67
C PHE A 284 9.09 -5.77 5.24
N SER A 285 7.77 -5.94 5.31
CA SER A 285 6.93 -4.95 5.97
C SER A 285 6.92 -5.18 7.49
N LYS A 286 7.16 -4.11 8.25
CA LYS A 286 7.13 -4.07 9.73
C LYS A 286 5.79 -3.60 10.29
N GLY A 287 4.79 -3.39 9.42
CA GLY A 287 3.52 -2.78 9.80
C GLY A 287 3.61 -1.28 10.00
N ILE A 288 2.61 -0.70 10.66
CA ILE A 288 2.54 0.75 10.91
C ILE A 288 3.58 1.12 11.97
N ILE A 289 4.47 2.07 11.65
CA ILE A 289 5.52 2.55 12.56
C ILE A 289 5.28 3.99 13.04
N SER A 290 4.46 4.77 12.34
CA SER A 290 4.09 6.12 12.75
C SER A 290 2.75 6.55 12.15
N GLU A 291 2.02 7.35 12.92
CA GLU A 291 0.70 7.90 12.60
C GLU A 291 0.58 9.30 13.19
N GLU A 292 0.34 10.32 12.38
CA GLU A 292 0.29 11.71 12.84
C GLU A 292 -0.60 12.61 11.99
N ILE A 293 -1.13 13.66 12.62
CA ILE A 293 -1.68 14.83 11.93
C ILE A 293 -0.54 15.82 11.72
N GLU A 294 -0.13 16.02 10.47
CA GLU A 294 1.04 16.85 10.15
C GLU A 294 0.70 18.34 10.17
N ASN A 295 -0.48 18.71 9.69
CA ASN A 295 -0.85 20.11 9.51
C ASN A 295 -2.37 20.30 9.46
N VAL A 296 -2.85 21.41 10.02
CA VAL A 296 -4.23 21.88 9.88
C VAL A 296 -4.20 23.34 9.44
N GLN A 297 -4.88 23.63 8.32
CA GLN A 297 -4.93 24.95 7.71
C GLN A 297 -6.38 25.44 7.66
N CYS A 298 -6.64 26.62 8.21
CA CYS A 298 -7.94 27.27 8.18
C CYS A 298 -7.92 28.44 7.18
N GLY A 299 -8.90 28.49 6.29
CA GLY A 299 -9.05 29.57 5.31
C GLY A 299 -10.47 30.14 5.34
N TYR A 300 -10.60 31.41 5.69
CA TYR A 300 -11.88 32.12 5.74
C TYR A 300 -12.61 32.04 4.39
N ALA A 301 -13.85 31.56 4.41
CA ALA A 301 -14.73 31.71 3.26
C ALA A 301 -15.29 33.14 3.27
N VAL A 302 -14.94 33.96 2.28
CA VAL A 302 -15.56 35.28 2.15
C VAL A 302 -17.03 35.08 1.78
N PRO A 303 -18.00 35.57 2.57
CA PRO A 303 -19.40 35.47 2.21
C PRO A 303 -19.63 36.17 0.86
N LYS A 304 -20.37 35.53 -0.05
CA LYS A 304 -20.81 36.18 -1.29
C LYS A 304 -21.64 37.41 -0.92
N GLN A 305 -21.04 38.60 -1.01
CA GLN A 305 -21.82 39.84 -1.01
C GLN A 305 -22.65 39.86 -2.29
N THR A 306 -23.96 39.71 -2.16
CA THR A 306 -24.90 40.04 -3.22
C THR A 306 -24.77 41.53 -3.50
N LEU A 307 -24.03 41.88 -4.56
CA LEU A 307 -24.02 43.24 -5.10
C LEU A 307 -25.43 43.57 -5.59
N LEU A 308 -26.21 44.22 -4.73
CA LEU A 308 -27.43 44.93 -5.12
C LEU A 308 -27.00 46.10 -6.01
N MET A 309 -27.05 45.87 -7.32
CA MET A 309 -26.94 46.92 -8.33
C MET A 309 -28.13 47.87 -8.16
N ILE A 310 -27.92 48.98 -7.45
CA ILE A 310 -28.85 50.10 -7.45
C ILE A 310 -28.88 50.65 -8.87
N LYS A 311 -29.94 50.35 -9.62
CA LYS A 311 -30.24 51.02 -10.87
C LYS A 311 -30.56 52.48 -10.55
N TYR A 312 -29.67 53.39 -10.96
CA TYR A 312 -30.01 54.80 -11.09
C TYR A 312 -30.90 54.96 -12.32
N GLU A 313 -32.20 55.19 -12.12
CA GLU A 313 -33.04 55.78 -13.14
C GLU A 313 -32.64 57.25 -13.31
N LYS A 314 -32.27 57.62 -14.55
CA LYS A 314 -32.09 59.01 -14.96
C LYS A 314 -33.25 59.41 -15.85
N ARG A 315 -34.01 60.39 -15.34
CA ARG A 315 -35.02 61.27 -15.95
C ARG A 315 -36.41 60.70 -16.18
#